data_AF-A0AAV5AXP7-F1
#
_entry.id   AF-A0AAV5AXP7-F1
#
_cell.length_a   1.000
_cell.length_b   1.000
_cell.length_c   1.000
_cell.angle_alpha   90.00
_cell.angle_beta   90.00
_cell.angle_gamma   90.00
#
_symmetry.space_group_name_H-M   'P 1'
#
loop_
_entity.id
_entity.type
_entity.pdbx_description
1 polymer ?
#
loop_
_entity_poly.entity_id
_entity_poly.type
_entity_poly.pdbx_seq_one_letter_code
_entity_poly.pdbx_strand_id
1 'polypeptide(L)'
;MTEQQIGRKAAQMLESSLRGKMSQFSAHISRGDKESIREVKGTYQTRLYGGKNFPKIRYLRKISIKMEQHGFVQHYGVDTLRAGSERTRTKPRSFTYRYKVHKMRMTAKPFIDKAVEQSGVVPFVLENITKIRNEQVFAHLKSWLEK
;
A
#
# COMPACT_ATOMS: atom_id res chain seq x y z
N MET A 1 -1.27 2.97 -24.01
CA MET A 1 -0.75 3.19 -22.63
C MET A 1 0.56 2.43 -22.49
N THR A 2 1.54 2.92 -21.73
CA THR A 2 2.75 2.16 -21.38
C THR A 2 2.58 1.45 -20.03
N GLU A 3 3.35 0.39 -19.74
CA GLU A 3 3.31 -0.29 -18.43
C GLU A 3 3.64 0.67 -17.26
N GLN A 4 4.42 1.73 -17.51
CA GLN A 4 4.65 2.79 -16.53
C GLN A 4 3.38 3.59 -16.23
N GLN A 5 2.61 3.96 -17.25
CA GLN A 5 1.33 4.67 -17.07
C GLN A 5 0.31 3.79 -16.35
N ILE A 6 0.28 2.49 -16.65
CA ILE A 6 -0.55 1.51 -15.94
C ILE A 6 -0.15 1.46 -14.47
N GLY A 7 1.15 1.33 -14.17
CA GLY A 7 1.64 1.32 -12.80
C GLY A 7 1.25 2.57 -12.01
N ARG A 8 1.37 3.75 -12.62
CA ARG A 8 0.98 5.02 -12.01
C ARG A 8 -0.52 5.07 -11.73
N LYS A 9 -1.36 4.71 -12.71
CA LYS A 9 -2.82 4.71 -12.56
C LYS A 9 -3.27 3.69 -11.52
N ALA A 10 -2.69 2.49 -11.55
CA ALA A 10 -2.95 1.44 -10.57
C ALA A 10 -2.60 1.88 -9.14
N ALA A 11 -1.43 2.52 -8.95
CA ALA A 11 -1.06 3.09 -7.66
C ALA A 11 -2.06 4.14 -7.17
N GLN A 12 -2.51 5.03 -8.05
CA GLN A 12 -3.51 6.07 -7.71
C GLN A 12 -4.88 5.47 -7.35
N MET A 13 -5.35 4.45 -8.09
CA MET A 13 -6.61 3.74 -7.79
C MET A 13 -6.57 3.09 -6.41
N LEU A 14 -5.46 2.41 -6.13
CA LEU A 14 -5.24 1.73 -4.85
C LEU A 14 -5.16 2.74 -3.70
N GLU A 15 -4.43 3.84 -3.89
CA GLU A 15 -4.31 4.92 -2.91
C GLU A 15 -5.65 5.59 -2.59
N SER A 16 -6.45 5.90 -3.61
CA SER A 16 -7.77 6.51 -3.46
C SER A 16 -8.71 5.60 -2.64
N SER A 17 -8.74 4.31 -2.98
CA SER A 17 -9.55 3.31 -2.28
C SER A 17 -9.14 3.18 -0.80
N LEU A 18 -7.83 3.10 -0.52
CA LEU A 18 -7.31 3.00 0.84
C LEU A 18 -7.64 4.24 1.67
N ARG A 19 -7.44 5.45 1.13
CA ARG A 19 -7.81 6.69 1.82
C ARG A 19 -9.31 6.73 2.15
N GLY A 20 -10.15 6.26 1.24
CA GLY A 20 -11.59 6.12 1.45
C GLY A 20 -11.92 5.24 2.67
N LYS A 21 -11.29 4.07 2.80
CA LYS A 21 -11.47 3.17 3.95
C LYS A 21 -10.90 3.75 5.25
N MET A 22 -9.82 4.51 5.16
CA MET A 22 -9.11 5.00 6.34
C MET A 22 -9.71 6.27 6.94
N SER A 23 -10.62 6.93 6.22
CA SER A 23 -11.44 8.02 6.73
C SER A 23 -12.26 7.62 7.98
N GLN A 24 -12.65 6.34 8.08
CA GLN A 24 -13.42 5.78 9.18
C GLN A 24 -12.61 5.59 10.46
N PHE A 25 -11.27 5.61 10.39
CA PHE A 25 -10.42 5.51 11.56
C PHE A 25 -10.28 6.88 12.24
N SER A 26 -10.41 6.88 13.57
CA SER A 26 -10.30 8.07 14.40
C SER A 26 -8.94 8.75 14.21
N ALA A 27 -8.95 10.06 13.93
CA ALA A 27 -7.77 10.88 13.68
C ALA A 27 -6.77 10.94 14.86
N HIS A 28 -7.18 10.51 16.06
CA HIS A 28 -6.41 10.68 17.31
C HIS A 28 -5.10 9.87 17.41
N ILE A 29 -4.67 9.16 16.35
CA ILE A 29 -3.37 8.47 16.31
C ILE A 29 -2.25 9.37 15.72
N SER A 30 -2.55 10.59 15.28
CA SER A 30 -1.51 11.60 15.00
C SER A 30 -1.13 12.33 16.29
N ARG A 31 -0.19 11.76 17.07
CA ARG A 31 0.54 12.52 18.11
C ARG A 31 1.79 13.14 17.48
N GLY A 32 1.76 14.43 17.16
CA GLY A 32 2.93 15.19 16.68
C GLY A 32 3.28 14.99 15.20
N ASP A 33 4.58 15.11 14.89
CA ASP A 33 5.23 15.09 13.56
C ASP A 33 5.15 13.77 12.75
N LYS A 34 4.36 12.79 13.20
CA LYS A 34 4.26 11.50 12.50
C LYS A 34 3.13 11.52 11.48
N GLU A 35 3.42 11.02 10.27
CA GLU A 35 2.44 10.84 9.19
C GLU A 35 1.19 10.14 9.77
N SER A 36 0.01 10.69 9.51
CA SER A 36 -1.23 10.11 10.01
C SER A 36 -1.41 8.70 9.45
N ILE A 37 -2.13 7.82 10.16
CA ILE A 37 -2.60 6.55 9.57
C ILE A 37 -3.30 6.80 8.22
N ARG A 38 -3.89 7.99 8.02
CA ARG A 38 -4.56 8.38 6.78
C ARG A 38 -3.61 8.69 5.61
N GLU A 39 -2.31 8.86 5.85
CA GLU A 39 -1.29 9.16 4.84
C GLU A 39 -0.77 7.89 4.16
N VAL A 40 -1.69 7.14 3.56
CA VAL A 40 -1.32 5.96 2.79
C VAL A 40 -0.99 6.35 1.35
N LYS A 41 0.09 5.77 0.85
CA LYS A 41 0.63 6.05 -0.48
C LYS A 41 0.66 4.76 -1.31
N GLY A 42 0.11 4.82 -2.51
CA GLY A 42 0.27 3.78 -3.51
C GLY A 42 1.59 4.01 -4.25
N THR A 43 2.43 3.00 -4.33
CA THR A 43 3.71 3.08 -5.06
C THR A 43 3.77 1.99 -6.11
N TYR A 44 4.50 2.27 -7.18
CA TYR A 44 4.75 1.29 -8.24
C TYR A 44 6.24 1.30 -8.57
N GLN A 45 6.76 0.13 -8.95
CA GLN A 45 8.14 0.00 -9.39
C GLN A 45 8.15 -0.61 -10.79
N THR A 46 8.89 0.05 -11.68
CA THR A 46 9.18 -0.45 -13.01
C THR A 46 10.66 -0.78 -13.14
N ARG A 47 11.00 -1.64 -14.10
CA ARG A 47 12.39 -1.94 -14.46
C ARG A 47 12.56 -1.83 -15.96
N LEU A 48 13.65 -1.20 -16.36
CA LEU A 48 14.04 -1.08 -17.75
C LEU A 48 14.79 -2.34 -18.17
N TYR A 49 14.44 -2.87 -19.33
CA TYR A 49 15.09 -3.98 -20.00
C TYR A 49 15.45 -3.55 -21.43
N GLY A 50 16.48 -4.17 -22.02
CA GLY A 50 17.04 -3.80 -23.32
C GLY A 50 18.48 -3.30 -23.23
N GLY A 51 19.20 -3.39 -24.35
CA GLY A 51 20.63 -3.08 -24.47
C GLY A 51 20.91 -2.07 -25.59
N LYS A 52 22.19 -1.84 -25.90
CA LYS A 52 22.62 -0.85 -26.91
C LYS A 52 22.00 -1.09 -28.31
N ASN A 53 21.70 -2.36 -28.62
CA ASN A 53 21.17 -2.79 -29.92
C ASN A 53 19.71 -3.33 -29.84
N PHE A 54 19.04 -3.23 -28.69
CA PHE A 54 17.66 -3.70 -28.51
C PHE A 54 16.76 -2.56 -28.02
N PRO A 55 15.48 -2.53 -28.43
CA PRO A 55 14.55 -1.54 -27.94
C PRO A 55 14.47 -1.59 -26.41
N LYS A 56 14.58 -0.42 -25.78
CA LYS A 56 14.47 -0.25 -24.32
C LYS A 56 13.00 -0.32 -23.92
N ILE A 57 12.61 -1.36 -23.18
CA ILE A 57 11.23 -1.57 -22.72
C ILE A 57 11.20 -1.50 -21.20
N ARG A 58 10.24 -0.74 -20.66
CA ARG A 58 10.04 -0.59 -19.21
C ARG A 58 8.86 -1.46 -18.77
N TYR A 59 9.14 -2.47 -17.95
CA TYR A 59 8.14 -3.40 -17.43
C TYR A 59 7.74 -3.03 -15.99
N LEU A 60 6.45 -3.16 -15.67
CA LEU A 60 5.93 -3.09 -14.31
C LEU A 60 6.34 -4.35 -13.55
N ARG A 61 6.93 -4.18 -12.36
CA ARG A 61 7.35 -5.30 -11.49
C ARG A 61 6.47 -5.48 -10.26
N LYS A 62 6.14 -4.38 -9.59
CA LYS A 62 5.35 -4.43 -8.35
C LYS A 62 4.53 -3.17 -8.17
N ILE A 63 3.40 -3.34 -7.49
CA ILE A 63 2.61 -2.28 -6.87
C ILE A 63 2.66 -2.55 -5.37
N SER A 64 2.84 -1.51 -4.57
CA SER A 64 3.07 -1.63 -3.13
C SER A 64 2.33 -0.54 -2.38
N ILE A 65 1.81 -0.90 -1.22
CA ILE A 65 1.14 0.01 -0.29
C ILE A 65 2.17 0.46 0.74
N LYS A 66 2.34 1.77 0.91
CA LYS A 66 3.16 2.34 1.98
C LYS A 66 2.23 2.97 3.01
N MET A 67 2.32 2.49 4.26
CA MET A 67 1.53 2.99 5.38
C MET A 67 2.30 2.86 6.70
N GLU A 68 1.87 3.62 7.70
CA GLU A 68 2.37 3.52 9.07
C GLU A 68 2.09 2.15 9.71
N GLN A 69 2.96 1.74 10.63
CA GLN A 69 2.87 0.44 11.33
C GLN A 69 1.51 0.23 12.00
N HIS A 70 0.93 1.30 12.55
CA HIS A 70 -0.37 1.25 13.21
C HIS A 70 -1.51 0.86 12.26
N GLY A 71 -1.42 1.19 10.97
CA GLY A 71 -2.39 0.77 9.95
C GLY A 71 -2.36 -0.75 9.73
N PHE A 72 -1.17 -1.33 9.64
CA PHE A 72 -0.99 -2.78 9.53
C PHE A 72 -1.49 -3.50 10.80
N VAL A 73 -1.16 -2.96 11.97
CA VAL A 73 -1.62 -3.47 13.27
C VAL A 73 -3.15 -3.44 13.37
N GLN A 74 -3.82 -2.38 12.89
CA GLN A 74 -5.28 -2.33 12.82
C GLN A 74 -5.87 -3.36 11.86
N HIS A 75 -5.18 -3.63 10.75
CA HIS A 75 -5.63 -4.60 9.76
C HIS A 75 -5.67 -6.02 10.34
N TYR A 76 -4.54 -6.49 10.89
CA TYR A 76 -4.40 -7.86 11.38
C TYR A 76 -4.85 -8.06 12.84
N GLY A 77 -5.06 -6.97 13.58
CA GLY A 77 -5.32 -7.06 15.01
C GLY A 77 -4.06 -7.39 15.81
N VAL A 78 -4.22 -7.48 17.13
CA VAL A 78 -3.15 -7.81 18.08
C VAL A 78 -3.72 -8.63 19.21
N ASP A 79 -3.03 -9.71 19.60
CA ASP A 79 -3.24 -10.39 20.87
C ASP A 79 -1.87 -10.57 21.54
N THR A 80 -1.45 -9.56 22.29
CA THR A 80 -0.15 -9.53 22.96
C THR A 80 -0.22 -8.91 24.35
N LEU A 81 0.85 -9.03 25.14
CA LEU A 81 0.99 -8.32 26.41
C LEU A 81 1.55 -6.93 26.14
N ARG A 82 0.81 -5.90 26.53
CA ARG A 82 1.30 -4.52 26.52
C ARG A 82 2.14 -4.27 27.76
N ALA A 83 3.37 -3.83 27.56
CA ALA A 83 4.29 -3.49 28.64
C ALA A 83 3.67 -2.45 29.59
N GLY A 84 3.89 -2.64 30.89
CA GLY A 84 3.57 -1.64 31.90
C GLY A 84 4.54 -0.46 31.81
N SER A 85 4.12 0.71 32.27
CA SER A 85 5.00 1.88 32.37
C SER A 85 4.43 2.88 33.38
N GLU A 86 5.09 4.01 33.50
CA GLU A 86 4.62 5.17 34.24
C GLU A 86 4.03 6.20 33.28
N ARG A 87 2.95 6.86 33.68
CA ARG A 87 2.37 7.95 32.92
C ARG A 87 2.08 9.11 33.85
N THR A 88 2.65 10.25 33.52
CA THR A 88 2.38 11.51 34.21
C THR A 88 1.23 12.22 33.51
N ARG A 89 0.13 12.43 34.22
CA ARG A 89 -0.99 13.26 33.78
C ARG A 89 -0.79 14.66 34.33
N THR A 90 -0.74 15.69 33.49
CA THR A 90 -0.47 17.08 33.91
C THR A 90 -1.73 17.90 34.23
N LYS A 91 -2.92 17.48 33.77
CA LYS A 91 -4.22 18.16 34.03
C LYS A 91 -5.24 17.20 34.65
N PRO A 92 -6.05 17.60 35.66
CA PRO A 92 -6.12 18.92 36.31
C PRO A 92 -5.00 19.21 37.33
N ARG A 93 -4.25 18.20 37.80
CA ARG A 93 -3.01 18.35 38.59
C ARG A 93 -2.00 17.30 38.15
N SER A 94 -0.70 17.59 38.29
CA SER A 94 0.37 16.65 37.93
C SER A 94 0.35 15.43 38.86
N PHE A 95 0.05 14.25 38.29
CA PHE A 95 0.06 12.98 39.02
C PHE A 95 0.65 11.88 38.13
N THR A 96 1.66 11.19 38.66
CA THR A 96 2.27 10.04 38.00
C THR A 96 1.62 8.76 38.52
N TYR A 97 1.08 7.95 37.62
CA TYR A 97 0.56 6.63 37.95
C TYR A 97 1.31 5.54 37.17
N ARG A 98 1.49 4.41 37.84
CA ARG A 98 2.03 3.17 37.25
C ARG A 98 0.87 2.35 36.70
N TYR A 99 0.98 1.91 35.45
CA TYR A 99 0.07 0.91 34.90
C TYR A 99 0.79 -0.42 34.73
N LYS A 100 0.16 -1.50 35.19
CA LYS A 100 0.70 -2.85 35.11
C LYS A 100 0.66 -3.36 33.66
N VAL A 101 1.49 -4.36 33.38
CA VAL A 101 1.40 -5.17 32.16
C VAL A 101 -0.02 -5.71 32.05
N HIS A 102 -0.65 -5.55 30.90
CA HIS A 102 -2.01 -6.04 30.67
C HIS A 102 -2.13 -6.61 29.25
N LYS A 103 -3.06 -7.54 29.07
CA LYS A 103 -3.38 -8.09 27.75
C LYS A 103 -3.97 -6.99 26.87
N MET A 104 -3.36 -6.77 25.71
CA MET A 104 -3.89 -5.91 24.67
C MET A 104 -4.48 -6.80 23.58
N ARG A 105 -5.81 -6.79 23.52
CA ARG A 105 -6.58 -7.47 22.48
C ARG A 105 -7.21 -6.43 21.58
N MET A 106 -6.88 -6.49 20.32
CA MET A 106 -7.48 -5.67 19.28
C MET A 106 -7.96 -6.58 18.16
N THR A 107 -9.26 -6.55 17.88
CA THR A 107 -9.86 -7.30 16.78
C THR A 107 -9.35 -6.81 15.43
N ALA A 108 -8.98 -7.74 14.56
CA ALA A 108 -8.59 -7.46 13.19
C ALA A 108 -9.71 -6.71 12.44
N LYS A 109 -9.33 -5.69 11.67
CA LYS A 109 -10.24 -4.97 10.76
C LYS A 109 -9.66 -5.07 9.35
N PRO A 110 -10.06 -6.06 8.53
CA PRO A 110 -9.41 -6.33 7.25
C PRO A 110 -9.77 -5.30 6.17
N PHE A 111 -9.32 -4.05 6.34
CA PHE A 111 -9.67 -2.94 5.46
C PHE A 111 -8.81 -2.88 4.19
N ILE A 112 -7.60 -3.45 4.23
CA ILE A 112 -6.65 -3.45 3.10
C ILE A 112 -7.21 -4.35 1.99
N ASP A 113 -7.63 -5.57 2.31
CA ASP A 113 -8.23 -6.50 1.34
C ASP A 113 -9.46 -5.90 0.68
N LYS A 114 -10.37 -5.34 1.48
CA LYS A 114 -11.55 -4.63 0.99
C LYS A 114 -11.19 -3.44 0.10
N ALA A 115 -10.12 -2.71 0.41
CA ALA A 115 -9.66 -1.60 -0.41
C ALA A 115 -9.05 -2.09 -1.73
N VAL A 116 -8.31 -3.19 -1.72
CA VAL A 116 -7.73 -3.80 -2.94
C VAL A 116 -8.86 -4.30 -3.85
N GLU A 117 -9.84 -5.02 -3.31
CA GLU A 117 -11.01 -5.48 -4.06
C GLU A 117 -11.79 -4.31 -4.67
N GLN A 118 -12.17 -3.32 -3.86
CA GLN A 118 -12.94 -2.16 -4.32
C GLN A 118 -12.18 -1.29 -5.32
N SER A 119 -10.86 -1.25 -5.22
CA SER A 119 -10.05 -0.48 -6.17
C SER A 119 -10.12 -1.04 -7.59
N GLY A 120 -10.49 -2.32 -7.78
CA GLY A 120 -10.43 -2.97 -9.08
C GLY A 120 -9.02 -2.98 -9.69
N VAL A 121 -7.97 -2.78 -8.87
CA VAL A 121 -6.61 -2.60 -9.37
C VAL A 121 -6.05 -3.90 -9.99
N VAL A 122 -6.41 -5.06 -9.42
CA VAL A 122 -5.97 -6.37 -9.88
C VAL A 122 -6.47 -6.65 -11.30
N PRO A 123 -7.79 -6.60 -11.60
CA PRO A 123 -8.26 -6.82 -12.96
C PRO A 123 -7.76 -5.76 -13.93
N PHE A 124 -7.69 -4.48 -13.52
CA PHE A 124 -7.15 -3.41 -14.35
C PHE A 124 -5.69 -3.68 -14.79
N VAL A 125 -4.83 -4.06 -13.86
CA VAL A 125 -3.41 -4.36 -14.15
C VAL A 125 -3.30 -5.60 -15.02
N LEU A 126 -4.04 -6.66 -14.72
CA LEU A 126 -4.01 -7.91 -15.47
C LEU A 126 -4.39 -7.70 -16.93
N GLU A 127 -5.51 -7.03 -17.18
CA GLU A 127 -6.03 -6.81 -18.53
C GLU A 127 -5.08 -5.93 -19.36
N ASN A 128 -4.61 -4.81 -18.79
CA ASN A 128 -3.83 -3.86 -19.56
C ASN A 128 -2.38 -4.34 -19.80
N ILE A 129 -1.78 -5.05 -18.84
CA ILE A 129 -0.42 -5.60 -19.03
C ILE A 129 -0.44 -6.76 -20.03
N THR A 130 -1.43 -7.65 -19.94
CA THR A 130 -1.51 -8.79 -20.87
C THR A 130 -1.68 -8.30 -22.31
N LYS A 131 -2.55 -7.32 -22.56
CA LYS A 131 -2.70 -6.68 -23.88
C LYS A 131 -1.37 -6.13 -24.41
N ILE A 132 -0.69 -5.28 -23.64
CA ILE A 132 0.59 -4.68 -24.07
C ILE A 132 1.67 -5.73 -24.33
N ARG A 133 1.79 -6.73 -23.44
CA ARG A 133 2.81 -7.75 -23.59
C ARG A 133 2.52 -8.67 -24.77
N ASN A 134 1.26 -9.01 -25.03
CA ASN A 134 0.87 -9.81 -26.19
C ASN A 134 1.19 -9.07 -27.49
N GLU A 135 0.88 -7.77 -27.58
CA GLU A 135 1.24 -6.93 -28.72
C GLU A 135 2.76 -6.92 -28.97
N GLN A 136 3.57 -6.84 -27.90
CA GLN A 136 5.04 -6.92 -28.01
C GLN A 136 5.52 -8.28 -28.52
N VAL A 137 4.93 -9.38 -28.03
CA VAL A 137 5.27 -10.73 -28.48
C VAL A 137 4.94 -10.92 -29.95
N PHE A 138 3.75 -10.50 -30.40
CA PHE A 138 3.36 -10.60 -31.82
C PHE A 138 4.24 -9.73 -32.72
N ALA A 139 4.56 -8.50 -32.30
CA ALA A 139 5.47 -7.65 -33.04
C ALA A 139 6.86 -8.29 -33.20
N HIS A 140 7.35 -8.96 -32.14
CA HIS A 140 8.64 -9.62 -32.19
C HIS A 140 8.61 -10.88 -33.07
N LEU A 141 7.56 -11.70 -32.98
CA LEU A 141 7.36 -12.88 -33.84
C LEU A 141 7.29 -12.49 -35.32
N LYS A 142 6.52 -11.44 -35.65
CA LYS A 142 6.42 -10.92 -37.01
C LYS A 142 7.78 -10.46 -37.54
N SER A 143 8.54 -9.69 -36.74
CA SER A 143 9.89 -9.25 -37.11
C SER A 143 10.89 -10.41 -37.31
N TRP A 144 10.64 -11.56 -36.67
CA TRP A 144 11.47 -12.75 -36.81
C TRP A 144 11.10 -13.57 -38.05
N LEU A 145 9.81 -13.62 -38.41
CA LEU A 145 9.32 -14.30 -39.62
C LEU A 145 9.57 -13.54 -40.93
N GLU A 146 9.66 -12.21 -40.87
CA GLU A 146 9.96 -11.36 -42.03
C GLU A 146 11.48 -11.26 -42.34
N LYS A 147 12.31 -11.97 -41.57
CA LYS A 147 13.74 -12.18 -41.82
C LYS A 147 13.98 -13.54 -42.44
#